data_AF-A0A3N5ZI01-F1
#
_entry.id   AF-A0A3N5ZI01-F1
#
_cell.length_a   1.000
_cell.length_b   1.000
_cell.length_c   1.000
_cell.angle_alpha   90.00
_cell.angle_beta   90.00
_cell.angle_gamma   90.00
#
_symmetry.space_group_name_H-M   'P 1'
#
loop_
_entity.id
_entity.type
_entity.pdbx_description
1 polymer ?
#
loop_
_entity_poly.entity_id
_entity_poly.type
_entity_poly.pdbx_seq_one_letter_code
_entity_poly.pdbx_strand_id
1 'polypeptide(L)'
;MVSREPAGTRKFVPHPRRALAFLAGVALVCSPLALDAQRGGGQRAGAGGRGPQVHSVGGVRDGASFFPKVDYPQTRPLKPGEVDFKHFHTPEESLSLMQAWEKKYPDLVEVYSVGKSFEGRDIWQMTIANEKTGRDTDKPAFFIEGGRHAGESSGSEATLYFIHHVLSNYGTDPEITKLVDTRTLYCKPHNNPDGNTLYLTTAQTLRSTVRPNDDDGDGLLDEDPGDDLDGDGFVRQMRKYVGSGKGTASKDPNDPSGRLMGGGRGGGGGARGGGAPTGDYVTYGEGIDNDGDGR
;
A
#
# COMPACT_ATOMS: atom_id res chain seq x y z
N MET A 1 -28.02 -43.37 11.23
CA MET A 1 -26.57 -43.62 11.05
C MET A 1 -26.10 -42.77 9.88
N VAL A 2 -25.39 -41.69 10.17
CA VAL A 2 -24.76 -40.83 9.15
C VAL A 2 -23.26 -40.90 9.44
N SER A 3 -22.51 -41.51 8.53
CA SER A 3 -21.06 -41.66 8.63
C SER A 3 -20.38 -40.31 8.35
N ARG A 4 -19.60 -39.82 9.31
CA ARG A 4 -18.65 -38.72 9.11
C ARG A 4 -17.31 -39.32 8.67
N GLU A 5 -16.80 -38.91 7.51
CA GLU A 5 -15.39 -39.11 7.16
C GLU A 5 -14.52 -38.05 7.86
N PRO A 6 -13.30 -38.39 8.31
CA PRO A 6 -12.41 -37.43 8.96
C PRO A 6 -11.59 -36.63 7.94
N ALA A 7 -11.46 -35.32 8.20
CA ALA A 7 -10.62 -34.41 7.43
C ALA A 7 -9.14 -34.81 7.53
N GLY A 8 -8.51 -35.01 6.36
CA GLY A 8 -7.09 -35.32 6.25
C GLY A 8 -6.21 -34.15 6.69
N THR A 9 -5.23 -34.44 7.53
CA THR A 9 -4.17 -33.51 7.97
C THR A 9 -3.23 -33.22 6.80
N ARG A 10 -3.26 -31.99 6.26
CA ARG A 10 -2.21 -31.51 5.35
C ARG A 10 -0.95 -31.22 6.18
N LYS A 11 0.09 -32.03 5.95
CA LYS A 11 1.44 -31.77 6.47
C LYS A 11 2.00 -30.51 5.82
N PHE A 12 2.38 -29.54 6.65
CA PHE A 12 3.17 -28.37 6.25
C PHE A 12 4.59 -28.84 5.91
N VAL A 13 5.08 -28.51 4.71
CA VAL A 13 6.45 -28.84 4.26
C VAL A 13 7.27 -27.54 4.30
N PRO A 14 8.26 -27.40 5.19
CA PRO A 14 9.11 -26.21 5.19
C PRO A 14 10.06 -26.22 3.98
N HIS A 15 10.29 -25.05 3.39
CA HIS A 15 11.29 -24.86 2.35
C HIS A 15 12.72 -25.05 2.92
N PRO A 16 13.61 -25.78 2.23
CA PRO A 16 15.01 -25.87 2.63
C PRO A 16 15.76 -24.57 2.28
N ARG A 17 16.37 -23.93 3.28
CA ARG A 17 17.33 -22.84 3.07
C ARG A 17 18.60 -23.39 2.39
N ARG A 18 19.10 -22.67 1.39
CA ARG A 18 20.37 -22.95 0.68
C ARG A 18 21.54 -22.77 1.63
N ALA A 19 22.28 -23.85 1.90
CA ALA A 19 23.62 -23.77 2.49
C ALA A 19 24.62 -23.41 1.38
N LEU A 20 25.27 -22.24 1.47
CA LEU A 20 26.35 -21.85 0.58
C LEU A 20 27.65 -22.46 1.10
N ALA A 21 28.13 -23.52 0.45
CA ALA A 21 29.43 -24.11 0.73
C ALA A 21 30.54 -23.33 0.00
N PHE A 22 31.51 -22.84 0.77
CA PHE A 22 32.78 -22.30 0.29
C PHE A 22 33.58 -23.40 -0.43
N LEU A 23 33.98 -23.16 -1.68
CA LEU A 23 35.08 -23.88 -2.32
C LEU A 23 35.95 -22.88 -3.09
N ALA A 24 37.18 -22.76 -2.62
CA ALA A 24 38.26 -22.02 -3.25
C ALA A 24 38.83 -22.81 -4.44
N GLY A 25 39.18 -22.12 -5.52
CA GLY A 25 39.87 -22.71 -6.67
C GLY A 25 40.08 -21.70 -7.80
N VAL A 26 41.29 -21.16 -7.85
CA VAL A 26 41.78 -20.07 -8.71
C VAL A 26 41.99 -20.48 -10.17
N ALA A 27 41.66 -19.60 -11.12
CA ALA A 27 42.49 -19.36 -12.31
C ALA A 27 42.24 -17.96 -12.89
N LEU A 28 43.26 -17.10 -12.79
CA LEU A 28 43.40 -15.81 -13.44
C LEU A 28 43.43 -15.94 -14.97
N VAL A 29 42.79 -14.99 -15.66
CA VAL A 29 43.36 -14.39 -16.88
C VAL A 29 43.28 -12.86 -16.74
N CYS A 30 44.46 -12.27 -16.59
CA CYS A 30 44.78 -10.83 -16.63
C CYS A 30 44.84 -10.42 -18.12
N SER A 31 44.41 -9.25 -18.60
CA SER A 31 44.87 -7.88 -18.32
C SER A 31 44.09 -6.89 -19.24
N PRO A 32 44.44 -5.59 -19.34
CA PRO A 32 44.06 -4.49 -18.45
C PRO A 32 43.38 -3.35 -19.24
N LEU A 33 42.93 -2.28 -18.56
CA LEU A 33 42.93 -0.86 -18.98
C LEU A 33 41.90 -0.14 -18.09
N ALA A 34 42.38 0.41 -16.98
CA ALA A 34 42.84 1.78 -16.86
C ALA A 34 41.68 2.71 -16.44
N LEU A 35 41.64 2.90 -15.13
CA LEU A 35 41.08 4.03 -14.43
C LEU A 35 41.64 5.31 -15.03
N ASP A 36 40.79 6.20 -15.52
CA ASP A 36 41.14 7.62 -15.64
C ASP A 36 39.94 8.49 -15.30
N ALA A 37 40.17 9.34 -14.30
CA ALA A 37 39.27 10.39 -13.89
C ALA A 37 39.63 11.69 -14.62
N GLN A 38 38.60 12.50 -14.84
CA GLN A 38 38.60 13.94 -15.11
C GLN A 38 38.75 14.49 -16.55
N ARG A 39 37.69 15.26 -16.88
CA ARG A 39 37.58 16.50 -17.69
C ARG A 39 37.35 16.38 -19.20
N GLY A 40 36.12 16.80 -19.56
CA GLY A 40 35.91 17.83 -20.59
C GLY A 40 35.09 17.39 -21.80
N GLY A 41 33.95 18.04 -22.01
CA GLY A 41 33.25 17.99 -23.30
C GLY A 41 31.74 18.08 -23.14
N GLY A 42 31.20 19.30 -23.10
CA GLY A 42 29.77 19.55 -22.97
C GLY A 42 28.97 18.94 -24.12
N GLN A 43 27.93 18.20 -23.75
CA GLN A 43 26.66 18.27 -24.44
C GLN A 43 25.62 18.66 -23.41
N ARG A 44 25.16 19.92 -23.50
CA ARG A 44 23.89 20.32 -22.91
C ARG A 44 22.82 19.49 -23.63
N ALA A 45 22.49 18.33 -23.08
CA ALA A 45 21.26 17.66 -23.40
C ALA A 45 20.14 18.62 -22.97
N GLY A 46 19.44 19.18 -23.96
CA GLY A 46 18.28 20.02 -23.73
C GLY A 46 17.29 19.31 -22.82
N ALA A 47 16.59 20.09 -22.01
CA ALA A 47 15.41 19.66 -21.29
C ALA A 47 14.34 19.16 -22.29
N GLY A 48 14.46 17.91 -22.71
CA GLY A 48 13.37 17.17 -23.32
C GLY A 48 12.38 16.89 -22.20
N GLY A 49 11.29 17.65 -22.17
CA GLY A 49 10.19 17.40 -21.24
C GLY A 49 9.75 15.96 -21.40
N ARG A 50 10.04 15.10 -20.40
CA ARG A 50 9.33 13.84 -20.27
C ARG A 50 7.86 14.22 -20.11
N GLY A 51 7.00 13.69 -20.98
CA GLY A 51 5.56 13.84 -20.81
C GLY A 51 5.13 13.42 -19.40
N PRO A 52 3.90 13.78 -18.99
CA PRO A 52 3.40 13.44 -17.67
C PRO A 52 3.60 11.94 -17.41
N GLN A 53 4.20 11.60 -16.26
CA GLN A 53 4.38 10.20 -15.91
C GLN A 53 3.01 9.59 -15.65
N VAL A 54 2.81 8.35 -16.11
CA VAL A 54 1.54 7.63 -15.97
C VAL A 54 1.77 6.38 -15.12
N HIS A 55 0.82 6.09 -14.23
CA HIS A 55 0.67 4.79 -13.60
C HIS A 55 -0.25 3.94 -14.47
N SER A 56 0.22 2.78 -14.89
CA SER A 56 -0.59 1.83 -15.68
C SER A 56 -0.99 0.67 -14.80
N VAL A 57 -2.28 0.35 -14.80
CA VAL A 57 -2.81 -0.82 -14.10
C VAL A 57 -3.02 -1.97 -15.08
N GLY A 58 -2.53 -3.16 -14.74
CA GLY A 58 -2.71 -4.36 -15.56
C GLY A 58 -4.14 -4.93 -15.58
N GLY A 59 -4.37 -5.91 -16.46
CA GLY A 59 -5.66 -6.63 -16.58
C GLY A 59 -6.55 -6.11 -17.70
N VAL A 60 -7.53 -6.92 -18.10
CA VAL A 60 -8.61 -6.49 -19.02
C VAL A 60 -9.63 -5.72 -18.19
N ARG A 61 -9.96 -4.51 -18.63
CA ARG A 61 -10.94 -3.61 -18.04
C ARG A 61 -11.62 -2.80 -19.14
N ASP A 62 -12.85 -2.39 -18.91
CA ASP A 62 -13.62 -1.54 -19.82
C ASP A 62 -13.36 -0.06 -19.53
N GLY A 63 -13.14 0.30 -18.26
CA GLY A 63 -12.72 1.64 -17.85
C GLY A 63 -11.22 1.94 -17.98
N ALA A 64 -10.77 3.04 -17.36
CA ALA A 64 -9.41 3.57 -17.53
C ALA A 64 -8.32 2.64 -16.94
N SER A 65 -7.24 2.41 -17.70
CA SER A 65 -6.05 1.66 -17.25
C SER A 65 -4.83 2.56 -16.97
N PHE A 66 -4.94 3.86 -17.25
CA PHE A 66 -3.83 4.79 -17.30
C PHE A 66 -4.17 6.03 -16.50
N PHE A 67 -3.42 6.25 -15.42
CA PHE A 67 -3.68 7.34 -14.49
C PHE A 67 -2.46 8.28 -14.43
N PRO A 68 -2.63 9.59 -14.65
CA PRO A 68 -1.55 10.55 -14.46
C PRO A 68 -0.99 10.44 -13.04
N LYS A 69 0.35 10.43 -12.93
CA LYS A 69 1.00 10.46 -11.63
C LYS A 69 0.94 11.86 -11.05
N VAL A 70 0.64 11.92 -9.76
CA VAL A 70 0.63 13.12 -8.94
C VAL A 70 1.77 13.03 -7.94
N ASP A 71 2.53 14.12 -7.80
CA ASP A 71 3.64 14.24 -6.85
C ASP A 71 3.17 15.01 -5.62
N TYR A 72 2.67 14.28 -4.63
CA TYR A 72 2.15 14.84 -3.40
C TYR A 72 3.29 15.24 -2.45
N PRO A 73 3.28 16.48 -1.90
CA PRO A 73 4.20 16.84 -0.82
C PRO A 73 4.15 15.88 0.38
N GLN A 74 2.99 15.26 0.62
CA GLN A 74 2.73 14.32 1.71
C GLN A 74 3.40 12.97 1.53
N THR A 75 3.97 12.66 0.35
CA THR A 75 4.72 11.42 0.08
C THR A 75 6.22 11.69 -0.10
N ARG A 76 6.68 12.92 0.17
CA ARG A 76 8.09 13.29 0.05
C ARG A 76 8.79 13.18 1.40
N PRO A 77 9.90 12.44 1.50
CA PRO A 77 10.68 12.43 2.72
C PRO A 77 11.26 13.81 3.01
N LEU A 78 11.33 14.18 4.29
CA LEU A 78 12.00 15.41 4.72
C LEU A 78 13.49 15.37 4.37
N LYS A 79 14.08 14.18 4.47
CA LYS A 79 15.44 13.89 4.04
C LYS A 79 15.50 12.48 3.47
N PRO A 80 16.00 12.30 2.24
CA PRO A 80 16.13 10.97 1.64
C PRO A 80 16.93 10.01 2.53
N GLY A 81 16.33 8.88 2.88
CA GLY A 81 16.97 7.81 3.66
C GLY A 81 16.95 8.00 5.18
N GLU A 82 16.38 9.09 5.71
CA GLU A 82 16.07 9.23 7.14
C GLU A 82 14.60 8.89 7.40
N VAL A 83 14.33 8.19 8.52
CA VAL A 83 12.96 7.92 8.96
C VAL A 83 12.42 9.16 9.68
N ASP A 84 11.35 9.76 9.17
CA ASP A 84 10.75 10.97 9.76
C ASP A 84 9.28 10.82 10.23
N PHE A 85 8.53 9.83 9.71
CA PHE A 85 7.08 9.65 9.98
C PHE A 85 6.27 10.96 9.87
N LYS A 86 6.71 11.88 9.01
CA LYS A 86 6.03 13.15 8.65
C LYS A 86 5.46 13.12 7.24
N HIS A 87 5.68 12.03 6.51
CA HIS A 87 5.14 11.75 5.20
C HIS A 87 4.64 10.30 5.14
N PHE A 88 3.86 9.96 4.13
CA PHE A 88 3.45 8.59 3.84
C PHE A 88 4.53 7.92 2.98
N HIS A 89 5.06 6.80 3.47
CA HIS A 89 6.08 6.03 2.79
C HIS A 89 5.44 5.15 1.72
N THR A 90 5.98 5.21 0.51
CA THR A 90 5.61 4.29 -0.56
C THR A 90 6.02 2.85 -0.22
N PRO A 91 5.44 1.82 -0.87
CA PRO A 91 5.90 0.44 -0.71
C PRO A 91 7.41 0.27 -0.96
N GLU A 92 7.97 0.97 -1.94
CA GLU A 92 9.39 0.93 -2.30
C GLU A 92 10.28 1.59 -1.23
N GLU A 93 9.86 2.72 -0.69
CA GLU A 93 10.57 3.38 0.40
C GLU A 93 10.53 2.55 1.69
N SER A 94 9.37 1.97 1.98
CA SER A 94 9.17 1.08 3.12
C SER A 94 10.08 -0.15 3.04
N LEU A 95 10.21 -0.77 1.87
CA LEU A 95 11.16 -1.85 1.64
C LEU A 95 12.61 -1.40 1.92
N SER A 96 12.98 -0.21 1.44
CA SER A 96 14.33 0.33 1.65
C SER A 96 14.64 0.51 3.14
N LEU A 97 13.67 0.98 3.94
CA LEU A 97 13.78 1.07 5.39
C LEU A 97 13.89 -0.32 6.03
N MET A 98 13.04 -1.27 5.60
CA MET A 98 13.06 -2.64 6.11
C MET A 98 14.41 -3.32 5.87
N GLN A 99 14.99 -3.18 4.68
CA GLN A 99 16.32 -3.70 4.34
C GLN A 99 17.45 -3.01 5.12
N ALA A 100 17.33 -1.70 5.38
CA ALA A 100 18.28 -0.99 6.22
C ALA A 100 18.25 -1.50 7.67
N TRP A 101 17.06 -1.81 8.21
CA TRP A 101 16.91 -2.41 9.52
C TRP A 101 17.42 -3.85 9.58
N GLU A 102 17.15 -4.68 8.57
CA GLU A 102 17.73 -6.02 8.46
C GLU A 102 19.25 -5.99 8.53
N LYS A 103 19.89 -5.09 7.77
CA LYS A 103 21.35 -4.90 7.80
C LYS A 103 21.86 -4.43 9.16
N LYS A 104 21.10 -3.59 9.87
CA LYS A 104 21.49 -3.02 11.18
C LYS A 104 21.30 -4.02 12.32
N TYR A 105 20.30 -4.90 12.23
CA TYR A 105 19.91 -5.86 13.27
C TYR A 105 19.85 -7.29 12.73
N PRO A 106 20.96 -7.84 12.20
CA PRO A 106 20.95 -9.12 11.47
C PRO A 106 20.61 -10.34 12.35
N ASP A 107 20.79 -10.24 13.67
CA ASP A 107 20.44 -11.30 14.64
C ASP A 107 18.96 -11.25 15.08
N LEU A 108 18.22 -10.21 14.66
CA LEU A 108 16.85 -9.95 15.09
C LEU A 108 15.85 -9.88 13.94
N VAL A 109 16.29 -9.46 12.75
CA VAL A 109 15.42 -9.06 11.65
C VAL A 109 15.67 -9.91 10.41
N GLU A 110 14.59 -10.38 9.80
CA GLU A 110 14.59 -10.99 8.47
C GLU A 110 13.51 -10.34 7.61
N VAL A 111 13.84 -9.97 6.38
CA VAL A 111 12.91 -9.38 5.40
C VAL A 111 12.77 -10.30 4.20
N TYR A 112 11.53 -10.66 3.86
CA TYR A 112 11.26 -11.60 2.77
C TYR A 112 9.91 -11.33 2.12
N SER A 113 9.78 -11.78 0.88
CA SER A 113 8.52 -11.77 0.15
C SER A 113 7.65 -12.96 0.57
N VAL A 114 6.40 -12.70 0.94
CA VAL A 114 5.41 -13.73 1.27
C VAL A 114 4.53 -14.11 0.08
N GLY A 115 4.66 -13.41 -1.04
CA GLY A 115 3.84 -13.61 -2.22
C GLY A 115 3.96 -12.47 -3.21
N LYS A 116 3.19 -12.57 -4.29
CA LYS A 116 3.10 -11.55 -5.32
C LYS A 116 1.71 -10.93 -5.33
N SER A 117 1.66 -9.63 -5.57
CA SER A 117 0.42 -8.89 -5.82
C SER A 117 -0.14 -9.20 -7.22
N PHE A 118 -1.27 -8.58 -7.58
CA PHE A 118 -1.88 -8.78 -8.90
C PHE A 118 -0.96 -8.30 -10.03
N GLU A 119 -0.27 -7.18 -9.81
CA GLU A 119 0.68 -6.62 -10.78
C GLU A 119 2.10 -7.21 -10.64
N GLY A 120 2.26 -8.28 -9.85
CA GLY A 120 3.52 -9.01 -9.70
C GLY A 120 4.55 -8.36 -8.77
N ARG A 121 4.16 -7.34 -7.98
CA ARG A 121 5.02 -6.76 -6.94
C ARG A 121 5.16 -7.72 -5.77
N ASP A 122 6.32 -7.73 -5.14
CA ASP A 122 6.53 -8.49 -3.91
C ASP A 122 5.69 -7.92 -2.76
N ILE A 123 5.05 -8.81 -2.00
CA ILE A 123 4.41 -8.47 -0.74
C ILE A 123 5.42 -8.75 0.37
N TRP A 124 6.04 -7.69 0.88
CA TRP A 124 7.13 -7.79 1.85
C TRP A 124 6.63 -7.94 3.28
N GLN A 125 7.27 -8.85 4.02
CA GLN A 125 7.11 -9.04 5.45
C GLN A 125 8.46 -8.91 6.14
N MET A 126 8.46 -8.36 7.35
CA MET A 126 9.58 -8.37 8.27
C MET A 126 9.24 -9.26 9.48
N THR A 127 10.12 -10.20 9.80
CA THR A 127 10.10 -10.91 11.08
C THR A 127 11.07 -10.22 12.03
N ILE A 128 10.64 -9.98 13.27
CA ILE A 128 11.48 -9.51 14.38
C ILE A 128 11.43 -10.55 15.50
N ALA A 129 12.54 -11.24 15.75
CA ALA A 129 12.70 -12.21 16.83
C ALA A 129 14.18 -12.39 17.17
N ASN A 130 14.52 -12.46 18.47
CA ASN A 130 15.91 -12.75 18.86
C ASN A 130 16.27 -14.23 18.63
N GLU A 131 17.01 -14.54 17.57
CA GLU A 131 17.33 -15.94 17.24
C GLU A 131 18.14 -16.67 18.34
N LYS A 132 18.85 -15.92 19.21
CA LYS A 132 19.65 -16.50 20.30
C LYS A 132 18.79 -17.11 21.41
N THR A 133 17.54 -16.68 21.54
CA THR A 133 16.60 -17.20 22.55
C THR A 133 15.63 -18.24 21.98
N GLY A 134 15.79 -18.60 20.71
CA GLY A 134 14.97 -19.60 20.02
C GLY A 134 14.51 -19.12 18.65
N ARG A 135 14.16 -20.07 17.78
CA ARG A 135 13.65 -19.77 16.44
C ARG A 135 12.32 -19.02 16.52
N ASP A 136 12.07 -18.20 15.50
CA ASP A 136 10.84 -17.45 15.31
C ASP A 136 9.59 -18.36 15.36
N THR A 137 9.67 -19.57 14.79
CA THR A 137 8.55 -20.54 14.77
C THR A 137 8.29 -21.25 16.09
N ASP A 138 9.22 -21.18 17.04
CA ASP A 138 9.12 -21.88 18.33
C ASP A 138 8.59 -20.96 19.45
N LYS A 139 8.43 -19.66 19.15
CA LYS A 139 7.94 -18.64 20.10
C LYS A 139 6.49 -18.26 19.80
N PRO A 140 5.70 -17.85 20.81
CA PRO A 140 4.41 -17.21 20.58
C PRO A 140 4.55 -15.98 19.68
N ALA A 141 3.64 -15.82 18.74
CA ALA A 141 3.74 -14.79 17.72
C ALA A 141 2.64 -13.73 17.81
N PHE A 142 2.99 -12.51 17.44
CA PHE A 142 2.07 -11.42 17.15
C PHE A 142 2.23 -11.02 15.69
N PHE A 143 1.11 -10.91 14.97
CA PHE A 143 1.08 -10.47 13.58
C PHE A 143 0.39 -9.12 13.48
N ILE A 144 1.05 -8.18 12.80
CA ILE A 144 0.52 -6.84 12.50
C ILE A 144 0.69 -6.55 11.02
N GLU A 145 -0.36 -6.04 10.40
CA GLU A 145 -0.33 -5.59 9.01
C GLU A 145 -0.99 -4.23 8.84
N GLY A 146 -0.53 -3.53 7.80
CA GLY A 146 -1.11 -2.30 7.28
C GLY A 146 -1.42 -2.40 5.79
N GLY A 147 -2.07 -1.37 5.24
CA GLY A 147 -2.27 -1.24 3.81
C GLY A 147 -3.06 -2.39 3.18
N ARG A 148 -4.04 -2.98 3.87
CA ARG A 148 -4.97 -3.94 3.25
C ARG A 148 -5.92 -3.20 2.31
N HIS A 149 -6.51 -2.11 2.81
CA HIS A 149 -7.19 -1.15 1.95
C HIS A 149 -6.17 -0.13 1.46
N ALA A 150 -6.20 0.13 0.15
CA ALA A 150 -5.22 0.94 -0.55
C ALA A 150 -5.10 2.38 -0.03
N GLY A 151 -6.23 3.03 0.27
CA GLY A 151 -6.25 4.40 0.81
C GLY A 151 -6.03 4.55 2.31
N GLU A 152 -5.96 3.46 3.08
CA GLU A 152 -5.79 3.49 4.53
C GLU A 152 -4.30 3.53 4.93
N SER A 153 -3.51 4.41 4.26
CA SER A 153 -2.05 4.50 4.40
C SER A 153 -1.56 4.71 5.84
N SER A 154 -2.38 5.33 6.70
CA SER A 154 -2.10 5.45 8.13
C SER A 154 -1.88 4.10 8.82
N GLY A 155 -2.51 3.02 8.35
CA GLY A 155 -2.27 1.66 8.85
C GLY A 155 -0.89 1.12 8.46
N SER A 156 -0.42 1.44 7.25
CA SER A 156 0.94 1.13 6.80
C SER A 156 1.97 1.88 7.65
N GLU A 157 1.74 3.17 7.90
CA GLU A 157 2.58 4.01 8.76
C GLU A 157 2.62 3.51 10.20
N ALA A 158 1.48 3.11 10.76
CA ALA A 158 1.43 2.55 12.11
C ALA A 158 2.28 1.28 12.23
N THR A 159 2.27 0.43 11.19
CA THR A 159 3.08 -0.79 11.15
C THR A 159 4.57 -0.47 11.04
N LEU A 160 4.97 0.48 10.18
CA LEU A 160 6.36 0.93 10.08
C LEU A 160 6.86 1.60 11.37
N TYR A 161 6.02 2.43 11.99
CA TYR A 161 6.33 3.07 13.26
C TYR A 161 6.52 2.05 14.36
N PHE A 162 5.67 1.02 14.43
CA PHE A 162 5.82 -0.09 15.36
C PHE A 162 7.18 -0.79 15.18
N ILE A 163 7.56 -1.13 13.94
CA ILE A 163 8.87 -1.72 13.63
C ILE A 163 10.01 -0.81 14.13
N HIS A 164 9.99 0.47 13.75
CA HIS A 164 11.01 1.44 14.14
C HIS A 164 11.12 1.58 15.66
N HIS A 165 9.98 1.63 16.35
CA HIS A 165 9.91 1.76 17.80
C HIS A 165 10.49 0.54 18.51
N VAL A 166 10.12 -0.67 18.08
CA VAL A 166 10.65 -1.92 18.66
C VAL A 166 12.18 -1.99 18.47
N LEU A 167 12.67 -1.77 17.25
CA LEU A 167 14.10 -1.91 16.95
C LEU A 167 14.97 -0.83 17.59
N SER A 168 14.45 0.40 17.71
CA SER A 168 15.19 1.51 18.32
C SER A 168 15.29 1.41 19.85
N ASN A 169 14.41 0.63 20.48
CA ASN A 169 14.36 0.48 21.94
C ASN A 169 14.77 -0.92 22.42
N TYR A 170 15.06 -1.85 21.51
CA TYR A 170 15.61 -3.16 21.89
C TYR A 170 16.99 -3.01 22.53
N GLY A 171 17.19 -3.61 23.70
CA GLY A 171 18.40 -3.52 24.51
C GLY A 171 18.48 -2.31 25.43
N THR A 172 17.56 -1.35 25.31
CA THR A 172 17.49 -0.16 26.18
C THR A 172 16.22 -0.14 27.03
N ASP A 173 15.06 -0.47 26.44
CA ASP A 173 13.80 -0.64 27.14
C ASP A 173 13.64 -2.12 27.58
N PRO A 174 13.51 -2.41 28.88
CA PRO A 174 13.39 -3.77 29.39
C PRO A 174 12.14 -4.53 28.90
N GLU A 175 11.01 -3.85 28.72
CA GLU A 175 9.76 -4.48 28.27
C GLU A 175 9.82 -4.82 26.78
N ILE A 176 10.37 -3.93 25.96
CA ILE A 176 10.60 -4.19 24.52
C ILE A 176 11.65 -5.28 24.33
N THR A 177 12.71 -5.28 25.12
CA THR A 177 13.73 -6.34 25.07
C THR A 177 13.10 -7.69 25.39
N LYS A 178 12.33 -7.77 26.49
CA LYS A 178 11.58 -8.96 26.87
C LYS A 178 10.56 -9.39 25.80
N LEU A 179 9.90 -8.45 25.13
CA LEU A 179 8.99 -8.73 24.02
C LEU A 179 9.72 -9.47 22.89
N VAL A 180 10.82 -8.94 22.37
CA VAL A 180 11.58 -9.52 21.25
C VAL A 180 12.31 -10.83 21.66
N ASP A 181 12.72 -10.95 22.91
CA ASP A 181 13.40 -12.15 23.40
C ASP A 181 12.47 -13.36 23.55
N THR A 182 11.18 -13.14 23.78
CA THR A 182 10.25 -14.22 24.13
C THR A 182 9.08 -14.38 23.15
N ARG A 183 8.94 -13.47 22.19
CA ARG A 183 7.91 -13.50 21.14
C ARG A 183 8.51 -13.25 19.77
N THR A 184 7.74 -13.62 18.76
CA THR A 184 8.02 -13.31 17.36
C THR A 184 7.04 -12.25 16.87
N LEU A 185 7.54 -11.19 16.24
CA LEU A 185 6.71 -10.15 15.63
C LEU A 185 6.78 -10.30 14.12
N TYR A 186 5.66 -10.61 13.49
CA TYR A 186 5.54 -10.62 12.03
C TYR A 186 4.85 -9.33 11.59
N CYS A 187 5.56 -8.49 10.86
CA CYS A 187 5.13 -7.15 10.50
C CYS A 187 5.03 -7.01 8.98
N LYS A 188 3.87 -6.64 8.47
CA LYS A 188 3.63 -6.44 7.04
C LYS A 188 3.06 -5.05 6.76
N PRO A 189 3.91 -4.03 6.48
CA PRO A 189 3.44 -2.66 6.29
C PRO A 189 2.45 -2.48 5.14
N HIS A 190 2.66 -3.16 4.01
CA HIS A 190 1.86 -3.01 2.80
C HIS A 190 1.32 -4.35 2.34
N ASN A 191 0.10 -4.71 2.75
CA ASN A 191 -0.52 -5.95 2.32
C ASN A 191 -1.05 -5.89 0.86
N ASN A 192 -1.41 -4.69 0.38
CA ASN A 192 -1.87 -4.42 -0.98
C ASN A 192 -0.96 -3.37 -1.64
N PRO A 193 0.28 -3.75 -2.04
CA PRO A 193 1.25 -2.79 -2.56
C PRO A 193 0.77 -2.13 -3.86
N ASP A 194 0.03 -2.83 -4.72
CA ASP A 194 -0.49 -2.27 -5.98
C ASP A 194 -1.44 -1.11 -5.72
N GLY A 195 -2.45 -1.35 -4.88
CA GLY A 195 -3.44 -0.34 -4.54
C GLY A 195 -2.83 0.80 -3.73
N ASN A 196 -1.92 0.53 -2.79
CA ASN A 196 -1.20 1.59 -2.07
C ASN A 196 -0.40 2.48 -3.02
N THR A 197 0.33 1.90 -3.98
CA THR A 197 1.07 2.69 -4.98
C THR A 197 0.12 3.52 -5.84
N LEU A 198 -1.00 2.95 -6.30
CA LEU A 198 -2.01 3.71 -7.07
C LEU A 198 -2.53 4.91 -6.27
N TYR A 199 -2.93 4.69 -5.02
CA TYR A 199 -3.48 5.73 -4.14
C TYR A 199 -2.47 6.82 -3.78
N LEU A 200 -1.21 6.46 -3.51
CA LEU A 200 -0.18 7.42 -3.10
C LEU A 200 0.45 8.17 -4.28
N THR A 201 0.19 7.76 -5.53
CA THR A 201 0.86 8.33 -6.71
C THR A 201 -0.08 8.83 -7.79
N THR A 202 -1.40 8.78 -7.59
CA THR A 202 -2.41 9.25 -8.55
C THR A 202 -3.61 9.84 -7.81
N ALA A 203 -4.51 10.51 -8.52
CA ALA A 203 -5.75 11.03 -7.94
C ALA A 203 -6.78 9.94 -7.54
N GLN A 204 -6.53 8.68 -7.90
CA GLN A 204 -7.46 7.58 -7.70
C GLN A 204 -7.64 7.23 -6.22
N THR A 205 -8.90 6.99 -5.83
CA THR A 205 -9.30 6.75 -4.43
C THR A 205 -9.65 5.28 -4.16
N LEU A 206 -8.92 4.37 -4.81
CA LEU A 206 -9.14 2.93 -4.69
C LEU A 206 -9.10 2.47 -3.22
N ARG A 207 -10.10 1.70 -2.82
CA ARG A 207 -10.12 1.03 -1.51
C ARG A 207 -9.54 -0.38 -1.57
N SER A 208 -9.85 -1.13 -2.62
CA SER A 208 -9.54 -2.57 -2.74
C SER A 208 -8.20 -2.81 -3.46
N THR A 209 -8.02 -4.01 -4.00
CA THR A 209 -6.97 -4.35 -4.95
C THR A 209 -7.26 -3.75 -6.33
N VAL A 210 -6.22 -3.63 -7.17
CA VAL A 210 -6.33 -3.16 -8.57
C VAL A 210 -6.82 -4.25 -9.53
N ARG A 211 -7.20 -5.41 -9.01
CA ARG A 211 -7.75 -6.51 -9.80
C ARG A 211 -9.11 -6.08 -10.37
N PRO A 212 -9.34 -6.22 -11.69
CA PRO A 212 -10.60 -5.84 -12.30
C PRO A 212 -11.81 -6.51 -11.64
N ASN A 213 -12.84 -5.70 -11.38
CA ASN A 213 -14.11 -6.12 -10.78
C ASN A 213 -15.30 -5.51 -11.55
N ASP A 214 -16.37 -6.28 -11.64
CA ASP A 214 -17.69 -5.80 -12.09
C ASP A 214 -18.44 -5.36 -10.82
N ASP A 215 -18.54 -4.05 -10.61
CA ASP A 215 -19.05 -3.48 -9.36
C ASP A 215 -20.58 -3.53 -9.25
N ASP A 216 -21.28 -3.56 -10.39
CA ASP A 216 -22.73 -3.40 -10.45
C ASP A 216 -23.49 -4.59 -11.10
N GLY A 217 -22.74 -5.51 -11.72
CA GLY A 217 -23.19 -6.79 -12.24
C GLY A 217 -23.67 -6.77 -13.69
N ASP A 218 -23.32 -5.75 -14.46
CA ASP A 218 -23.74 -5.58 -15.85
C ASP A 218 -22.83 -6.29 -16.88
N GLY A 219 -21.68 -6.78 -16.42
CA GLY A 219 -20.69 -7.53 -17.20
C GLY A 219 -19.48 -6.71 -17.65
N LEU A 220 -19.40 -5.43 -17.30
CA LEU A 220 -18.28 -4.55 -17.61
C LEU A 220 -17.38 -4.38 -16.37
N LEU A 221 -16.08 -4.14 -16.60
CA LEU A 221 -15.05 -4.21 -15.55
C LEU A 221 -14.38 -2.85 -15.28
N ASP A 222 -14.29 -2.50 -13.99
CA ASP A 222 -13.66 -1.27 -13.46
C ASP A 222 -14.13 0.00 -14.21
N GLU A 223 -15.44 0.15 -14.35
CA GLU A 223 -16.07 1.31 -14.98
C GLU A 223 -16.05 2.55 -14.09
N ASP A 224 -16.23 3.69 -14.74
CA ASP A 224 -16.32 5.03 -14.15
C ASP A 224 -15.39 5.28 -12.94
N PRO A 225 -14.06 5.06 -13.09
CA PRO A 225 -13.14 5.51 -12.06
C PRO A 225 -13.28 7.03 -11.95
N GLY A 226 -13.09 7.55 -10.74
CA GLY A 226 -13.17 8.99 -10.55
C GLY A 226 -12.20 9.74 -11.47
N ASP A 227 -12.67 10.82 -12.09
CA ASP A 227 -11.87 11.69 -12.95
C ASP A 227 -11.47 12.94 -12.19
N ASP A 228 -10.19 13.30 -12.31
CA ASP A 228 -9.67 14.59 -11.86
C ASP A 228 -9.97 15.63 -12.96
N LEU A 229 -11.17 16.21 -12.93
CA LEU A 229 -11.70 17.06 -14.01
C LEU A 229 -11.02 18.44 -14.05
N ASP A 230 -10.53 18.92 -12.91
CA ASP A 230 -9.81 20.20 -12.82
C ASP A 230 -8.28 20.07 -12.84
N GLY A 231 -7.77 18.84 -12.76
CA GLY A 231 -6.35 18.53 -12.86
C GLY A 231 -5.55 18.94 -11.62
N ASP A 232 -6.20 19.10 -10.47
CA ASP A 232 -5.57 19.50 -9.20
C ASP A 232 -4.88 18.32 -8.48
N GLY A 233 -5.01 17.11 -9.02
CA GLY A 233 -4.47 15.88 -8.48
C GLY A 233 -5.38 15.21 -7.45
N PHE A 234 -6.65 15.61 -7.32
CA PHE A 234 -7.57 15.01 -6.36
C PHE A 234 -8.95 14.78 -6.98
N VAL A 235 -9.43 13.54 -6.95
CA VAL A 235 -10.85 13.25 -7.21
C VAL A 235 -11.66 13.62 -5.97
N ARG A 236 -12.56 14.62 -6.10
CA ARG A 236 -13.38 15.11 -4.97
C ARG A 236 -14.76 14.45 -4.96
N GLN A 237 -15.51 14.67 -3.87
CA GLN A 237 -16.94 14.40 -3.87
C GLN A 237 -17.71 15.63 -4.32
N MET A 238 -18.58 15.44 -5.29
CA MET A 238 -19.52 16.43 -5.80
C MET A 238 -20.86 16.27 -5.11
N ARG A 239 -21.61 17.37 -5.00
CA ARG A 239 -23.00 17.36 -4.50
C ARG A 239 -23.93 18.06 -5.46
N LYS A 240 -25.08 17.46 -5.70
CA LYS A 240 -26.15 18.03 -6.53
C LYS A 240 -27.40 18.24 -5.71
N TYR A 241 -27.93 19.45 -5.71
CA TYR A 241 -29.23 19.74 -5.12
C TYR A 241 -30.31 19.11 -5.99
N VAL A 242 -31.15 18.26 -5.38
CA VAL A 242 -32.22 17.53 -6.09
C VAL A 242 -33.61 17.95 -5.64
N GLY A 243 -33.70 18.96 -4.76
CA GLY A 243 -34.93 19.44 -4.15
C GLY A 243 -35.08 18.96 -2.72
N SER A 244 -35.88 19.70 -1.94
CA SER A 244 -36.02 19.42 -0.52
C SER A 244 -36.60 18.02 -0.25
N GLY A 245 -35.91 17.23 0.58
CA GLY A 245 -36.31 15.86 0.93
C GLY A 245 -36.26 14.85 -0.22
N LYS A 246 -35.61 15.18 -1.34
CA LYS A 246 -35.47 14.30 -2.51
C LYS A 246 -34.09 13.64 -2.60
N GLY A 247 -33.16 14.00 -1.73
CA GLY A 247 -31.80 13.51 -1.70
C GLY A 247 -31.51 12.60 -0.51
N THR A 248 -30.29 12.06 -0.51
CA THR A 248 -29.76 11.16 0.52
C THR A 248 -28.80 11.87 1.49
N ALA A 249 -28.38 13.10 1.18
CA ALA A 249 -27.43 13.87 1.95
C ALA A 249 -27.96 15.28 2.32
N SER A 250 -27.59 15.75 3.51
CA SER A 250 -27.84 17.12 3.98
C SER A 250 -26.53 17.79 4.39
N LYS A 251 -26.48 19.13 4.46
CA LYS A 251 -25.28 19.82 4.96
C LYS A 251 -25.13 19.56 6.46
N ASP A 252 -23.92 19.31 6.94
CA ASP A 252 -23.67 19.18 8.37
C ASP A 252 -23.90 20.53 9.07
N PRO A 253 -24.85 20.63 10.02
CA PRO A 253 -25.12 21.87 10.73
C PRO A 253 -23.94 22.34 11.61
N ASN A 254 -23.02 21.44 11.95
CA ASN A 254 -21.84 21.74 12.75
C ASN A 254 -20.63 22.18 11.92
N ASP A 255 -20.75 22.21 10.58
CA ASP A 255 -19.70 22.70 9.69
C ASP A 255 -20.06 24.09 9.12
N PRO A 256 -19.48 25.17 9.66
CA PRO A 256 -19.72 26.52 9.16
C PRO A 256 -19.28 26.72 7.71
N SER A 257 -18.34 25.90 7.21
CA SER A 257 -17.92 25.97 5.80
C SER A 257 -18.99 25.41 4.85
N GLY A 258 -19.93 24.64 5.39
CA GLY A 258 -20.98 23.97 4.65
C GLY A 258 -20.46 23.02 3.58
N ARG A 259 -19.25 22.47 3.75
CA ARG A 259 -18.62 21.50 2.84
C ARG A 259 -18.96 20.08 3.25
N LEU A 260 -19.00 19.81 4.55
CA LEU A 260 -19.33 18.51 5.09
C LEU A 260 -20.81 18.21 4.87
N MET A 261 -21.06 17.01 4.38
CA MET A 261 -22.39 16.46 4.21
C MET A 261 -22.65 15.47 5.34
N GLY A 262 -23.74 15.68 6.07
CA GLY A 262 -24.27 14.71 7.01
C GLY A 262 -25.07 13.63 6.27
N GLY A 263 -24.93 12.38 6.73
CA GLY A 263 -25.85 11.34 6.32
C GLY A 263 -27.24 11.64 6.90
N GLY A 264 -28.26 11.74 6.04
CA GLY A 264 -29.62 11.52 6.50
C GLY A 264 -29.67 10.18 7.26
N ARG A 265 -30.38 10.09 8.40
CA ARG A 265 -30.35 8.92 9.31
C ARG A 265 -30.27 7.58 8.55
N GLY A 266 -29.05 7.03 8.46
CA GLY A 266 -28.72 5.93 7.54
C GLY A 266 -27.30 6.07 6.99
N GLY A 267 -26.31 6.25 7.88
CA GLY A 267 -24.93 6.54 7.50
C GLY A 267 -24.15 5.32 6.99
N GLY A 268 -23.31 5.57 6.00
CA GLY A 268 -22.09 4.81 5.72
C GLY A 268 -22.23 3.66 4.73
N GLY A 269 -21.63 3.84 3.55
CA GLY A 269 -21.20 2.74 2.68
C GLY A 269 -22.29 2.03 1.90
N GLY A 270 -22.38 2.33 0.61
CA GLY A 270 -23.21 1.60 -0.35
C GLY A 270 -24.70 1.83 -0.17
N ALA A 271 -25.39 2.02 -1.28
CA ALA A 271 -26.83 1.94 -1.35
C ALA A 271 -27.31 0.51 -1.02
N ARG A 272 -27.31 0.12 0.25
CA ARG A 272 -27.93 -1.12 0.75
C ARG A 272 -28.72 -0.84 2.02
N GLY A 273 -29.72 0.02 1.90
CA GLY A 273 -30.70 0.24 2.95
C GLY A 273 -31.77 1.21 2.48
N GLY A 274 -32.99 0.73 2.29
CA GLY A 274 -34.19 1.51 1.92
C GLY A 274 -34.66 2.49 3.00
N GLY A 275 -33.78 3.36 3.48
CA GLY A 275 -34.13 4.52 4.29
C GLY A 275 -34.69 5.62 3.39
N ALA A 276 -35.82 6.21 3.77
CA ALA A 276 -36.44 7.30 3.03
C ALA A 276 -35.46 8.47 2.80
N PRO A 277 -35.55 9.19 1.67
CA PRO A 277 -34.73 10.37 1.42
C PRO A 277 -34.95 11.39 2.54
N THR A 278 -33.88 11.70 3.27
CA THR A 278 -33.90 12.62 4.42
C THR A 278 -33.00 13.82 4.21
N GLY A 279 -32.53 14.02 2.97
CA GLY A 279 -31.66 15.12 2.57
C GLY A 279 -32.16 15.85 1.33
N ASP A 280 -31.44 16.91 0.98
CA ASP A 280 -31.74 17.79 -0.15
C ASP A 280 -30.79 17.58 -1.34
N TYR A 281 -29.71 16.80 -1.10
CA TYR A 281 -28.61 16.60 -2.03
C TYR A 281 -28.37 15.10 -2.30
N VAL A 282 -27.83 14.80 -3.47
CA VAL A 282 -27.12 13.54 -3.74
C VAL A 282 -25.63 13.84 -3.89
N THR A 283 -24.79 12.88 -3.54
CA THR A 283 -23.32 12.98 -3.63
C THR A 283 -22.76 11.89 -4.53
N TYR A 284 -21.78 12.23 -5.35
CA TYR A 284 -21.08 11.31 -6.25
C TYR A 284 -19.61 11.69 -6.34
N GLY A 285 -18.76 10.77 -6.77
CA GLY A 285 -17.37 11.08 -7.09
C GLY A 285 -17.29 12.07 -8.25
N GLU A 286 -16.25 12.88 -8.28
CA GLU A 286 -15.86 13.60 -9.48
C GLU A 286 -15.54 12.58 -10.59
N GLY A 287 -16.14 12.75 -11.76
CA GLY A 287 -16.16 11.72 -12.79
C GLY A 287 -17.09 12.05 -13.94
N ILE A 288 -16.91 11.32 -15.04
CA ILE A 288 -17.81 11.28 -16.18
C ILE A 288 -18.43 9.88 -16.24
N ASP A 289 -19.76 9.83 -16.38
CA ASP A 289 -20.53 8.65 -16.77
C ASP A 289 -20.16 8.28 -18.22
N ASN A 290 -19.22 7.35 -18.37
CA ASN A 290 -18.52 7.11 -19.62
C ASN A 290 -19.21 6.05 -20.49
N ASP A 291 -20.07 5.21 -19.89
CA ASP A 291 -20.85 4.15 -20.52
C ASP A 291 -22.34 4.56 -20.69
N GLY A 292 -22.80 5.57 -19.98
CA GLY A 292 -24.12 6.20 -20.10
C GLY A 292 -25.22 5.49 -19.30
N ASP A 293 -24.87 4.67 -18.31
CA ASP A 293 -25.84 3.95 -17.48
C ASP A 293 -26.41 4.80 -16.32
N GLY A 294 -25.78 5.95 -16.06
CA GLY A 294 -26.16 6.91 -15.03
C GLY A 294 -25.73 6.53 -13.61
N ARG A 295 -24.72 5.65 -13.44
CA ARG A 295 -24.16 5.24 -12.15
C ARG A 295 -22.78 5.80 -11.86
#